data_AF-A0A1Z4GEG5-F1
#
_entry.id   AF-A0A1Z4GEG5-F1
#
_cell.length_a   1.000
_cell.length_b   1.000
_cell.length_c   1.000
_cell.angle_alpha   90.00
_cell.angle_beta   90.00
_cell.angle_gamma   90.00
#
_symmetry.space_group_name_H-M   'P 1'
#
loop_
_entity.id
_entity.type
_entity.pdbx_description
1 polymer ?
#
loop_
_entity_poly.entity_id
_entity_poly.type
_entity_poly.pdbx_seq_one_letter_code
_entity_poly.pdbx_strand_id
1 'polypeptide(L)' 'MKPLSQLITETSQLLTEICDHPDYQALLNEGHSPDLTMGDACTALVYLSWEVDPLATVAGDIPSGEVSDHG' A
#
# COMPACT_ATOMS: atom_id res chain seq x y z
N MET A 1 -12.97 -1.23 -20.99
CA MET A 1 -12.19 -0.37 -20.07
C MET A 1 -11.82 -1.21 -18.86
N LYS A 2 -10.61 -1.02 -18.32
CA LYS A 2 -10.14 -1.76 -17.15
C LYS A 2 -10.84 -1.26 -15.87
N PRO A 3 -11.26 -2.11 -14.93
CA PRO A 3 -11.80 -1.67 -13.64
C PRO A 3 -10.79 -0.85 -12.85
N LEU A 4 -11.26 0.13 -12.05
CA LEU A 4 -10.38 0.95 -11.23
C LEU A 4 -9.60 0.11 -10.20
N SER A 5 -10.24 -0.88 -9.59
CA SER A 5 -9.56 -1.82 -8.68
C SER A 5 -8.40 -2.54 -9.34
N GLN A 6 -8.55 -2.95 -10.61
CA GLN A 6 -7.46 -3.59 -11.35
C GLN A 6 -6.33 -2.60 -11.68
N LEU A 7 -6.67 -1.34 -12.02
CA LEU A 7 -5.66 -0.30 -12.22
C LEU A 7 -4.87 -0.01 -10.93
N ILE A 8 -5.53 0.01 -9.78
CA ILE A 8 -4.86 0.19 -8.48
C ILE A 8 -3.86 -0.94 -8.24
N THR A 9 -4.30 -2.19 -8.38
CA THR A 9 -3.42 -3.37 -8.18
C THR A 9 -2.20 -3.35 -9.09
N GLU A 10 -2.40 -3.10 -10.38
CA GLU A 10 -1.29 -3.04 -11.35
C GLU A 10 -0.33 -1.87 -11.06
N THR A 11 -0.86 -0.72 -10.62
CA THR A 11 -0.02 0.43 -10.25
C THR A 11 0.78 0.12 -8.99
N SER A 12 0.20 -0.53 -7.98
CA SER A 12 0.92 -0.94 -6.76
C SER A 12 2.06 -1.92 -7.08
N GLN A 13 1.83 -2.87 -7.99
CA GLN A 13 2.88 -3.78 -8.48
C GLN A 13 4.00 -3.01 -9.18
N LEU A 14 3.64 -2.10 -10.09
CA LEU A 14 4.62 -1.29 -10.80
C LEU A 14 5.44 -0.39 -9.87
N LEU A 15 4.82 0.22 -8.85
CA LEU A 15 5.56 1.00 -7.85
C LEU A 15 6.56 0.12 -7.08
N THR A 16 6.21 -1.13 -6.79
CA THR A 16 7.14 -2.09 -6.17
C THR A 16 8.31 -2.39 -7.09
N GLU A 17 8.04 -2.66 -8.36
CA GLU A 17 9.09 -2.90 -9.37
C GLU A 17 10.03 -1.69 -9.54
N ILE A 18 9.50 -0.47 -9.51
CA ILE A 18 10.30 0.76 -9.57
C ILE A 18 11.15 0.91 -8.29
N CYS A 19 10.56 0.69 -7.12
CA CYS A 19 11.28 0.74 -5.85
C CYS A 19 12.45 -0.24 -5.82
N ASP A 20 12.26 -1.46 -6.35
CA ASP A 20 13.31 -2.49 -6.36
C ASP A 20 14.33 -2.30 -7.50
N HIS A 21 14.10 -1.35 -8.43
CA HIS A 21 14.97 -1.14 -9.57
C HIS A 21 16.32 -0.54 -9.15
N PRO A 22 17.46 -1.10 -9.61
CA PRO A 22 18.79 -0.63 -9.21
C PRO A 22 19.04 0.84 -9.56
N ASP A 23 18.53 1.32 -10.71
CA ASP A 23 18.69 2.72 -11.12
C ASP A 23 17.94 3.67 -10.17
N TYR A 24 16.75 3.28 -9.69
CA TYR A 24 16.01 4.09 -8.73
C TYR A 24 16.74 4.12 -7.37
N GLN A 25 17.26 2.97 -6.93
CA GLN A 25 18.08 2.89 -5.72
C GLN A 25 19.38 3.70 -5.83
N ALA A 26 20.02 3.72 -7.00
CA ALA A 26 21.21 4.54 -7.25
C ALA A 26 20.89 6.04 -7.08
N LEU A 27 19.78 6.51 -7.63
CA LEU A 27 19.33 7.91 -7.45
C LEU A 27 19.13 8.26 -5.98
N LEU A 28 18.49 7.36 -5.20
CA LEU A 28 18.33 7.58 -3.76
C LEU A 28 19.68 7.66 -3.04
N ASN A 29 20.63 6.79 -3.39
CA ASN A 29 21.98 6.79 -2.80
C ASN A 29 22.81 8.03 -3.17
N GLU A 30 22.54 8.63 -4.33
CA GLU A 30 23.12 9.92 -4.75
C GLU A 30 22.49 11.12 -4.02
N GLY A 31 21.46 10.88 -3.19
CA GLY A 31 20.77 11.90 -2.40
C GLY A 31 19.60 12.57 -3.13
N HIS A 32 19.16 12.01 -4.26
CA HIS A 32 17.95 12.48 -4.93
C HIS A 32 16.72 12.01 -4.17
N SER A 33 16.15 12.90 -3.34
CA SER A 33 14.87 12.69 -2.68
C SER A 33 13.83 13.69 -3.20
N PRO A 34 12.76 13.25 -3.89
CA PRO A 34 11.63 14.12 -4.21
C PRO A 34 10.85 14.52 -2.94
N ASP A 35 10.06 15.60 -3.03
CA ASP A 35 9.17 16.05 -1.94
C ASP A 35 8.08 15.02 -1.62
N LEU A 36 7.64 14.25 -2.63
CA LEU A 36 6.73 13.12 -2.51
C LEU A 36 7.48 11.84 -2.87
N THR A 37 7.53 10.91 -1.93
CA THR A 37 8.25 9.65 -2.03
C THR A 37 7.40 8.55 -2.67
N MET A 38 8.04 7.44 -3.06
CA MET A 38 7.29 6.24 -3.43
C MET A 38 6.46 5.68 -2.28
N GLY A 39 6.86 5.94 -1.02
CA GLY A 39 6.05 5.62 0.15
C GLY A 39 4.72 6.36 0.13
N ASP A 40 4.74 7.66 -0.19
CA ASP A 40 3.53 8.49 -0.29
C ASP A 40 2.60 8.00 -1.40
N ALA A 41 3.17 7.60 -2.55
CA ALA A 41 2.40 7.00 -3.64
C ALA A 41 1.75 5.68 -3.24
N CYS A 42 2.47 4.80 -2.56
CA CYS A 42 1.94 3.55 -2.01
C CYS A 42 0.80 3.80 -1.01
N THR A 43 0.99 4.74 -0.08
CA THR A 43 -0.07 5.13 0.88
C THR A 43 -1.31 5.65 0.18
N ALA A 44 -1.17 6.50 -0.84
CA ALA A 44 -2.30 6.98 -1.62
C ALA A 44 -3.06 5.85 -2.32
N LEU A 45 -2.36 4.85 -2.87
CA LEU A 45 -3.00 3.68 -3.49
C LEU A 45 -3.73 2.80 -2.47
N VAL A 46 -3.19 2.65 -1.26
CA VAL A 46 -3.86 1.94 -0.16
C VAL A 46 -5.18 2.63 0.17
N TYR A 47 -5.18 3.95 0.38
CA TYR A 47 -6.41 4.70 0.65
C TYR A 47 -7.41 4.60 -0.50
N LEU A 48 -6.92 4.73 -1.74
CA LEU A 48 -7.77 4.57 -2.91
C LEU A 48 -8.38 3.17 -3.00
N SER A 49 -7.63 2.12 -2.62
CA SER A 49 -8.13 0.74 -2.61
C SER A 49 -9.27 0.56 -1.60
N TRP A 50 -9.19 1.20 -0.44
CA TRP A 50 -10.23 1.13 0.60
C TRP A 50 -11.53 1.80 0.16
N GLU A 51 -11.44 2.91 -0.56
CA GLU A 51 -12.62 3.61 -1.09
C GLU A 51 -13.28 2.84 -2.24
N VAL A 52 -12.49 2.07 -3.02
CA VAL A 52 -13.00 1.29 -4.16
C VAL A 52 -13.56 -0.07 -3.73
N ASP A 53 -12.99 -0.69 -2.69
CA ASP A 53 -13.48 -1.94 -2.10
C ASP A 53 -13.47 -1.87 -0.56
N PRO A 54 -14.50 -1.26 0.05
CA PRO A 54 -14.57 -1.07 1.50
C PRO A 54 -14.77 -2.36 2.31
N LEU A 55 -14.99 -3.51 1.66
CA LEU A 55 -15.16 -4.81 2.31
C LEU A 55 -13.84 -5.60 2.43
N ALA A 56 -12.78 -5.22 1.70
CA ALA A 56 -11.46 -5.86 1.82
C ALA A 56 -10.78 -5.59 3.19
N THR A 57 -11.18 -4.52 3.88
CA THR A 57 -10.62 -4.08 5.17
C THR A 57 -11.26 -4.74 6.40
N VAL A 58 -12.43 -5.39 6.28
CA VAL A 58 -13.11 -6.05 7.41
C VAL A 58 -12.78 -7.53 7.56
N ALA A 59 -12.00 -8.11 6.64
CA ALA A 59 -11.67 -9.53 6.64
C ALA A 59 -10.34 -9.88 7.36
N GLY A 60 -9.64 -8.90 7.93
CA GLY A 60 -8.43 -9.10 8.72
C GLY A 60 -8.65 -8.82 10.20
N ASP A 61 -8.79 -9.89 10.99
CA ASP A 61 -8.49 -9.96 12.43
C ASP A 61 -8.98 -8.82 13.35
N ILE A 62 -10.20 -8.98 13.89
CA ILE A 62 -10.36 -8.76 15.33
C ILE A 62 -10.53 -10.14 15.97
N PRO A 63 -9.50 -10.70 16.65
CA PRO A 63 -9.74 -11.81 17.55
C PRO A 63 -10.67 -11.31 18.67
N SER A 64 -11.91 -11.77 18.63
CA SER A 64 -12.81 -11.78 19.79
C SER A 64 -12.21 -12.69 20.86
N GLY A 65 -11.18 -12.20 21.55
CA GLY A 65 -10.61 -12.82 22.73
C GLY A 65 -11.39 -12.39 23.95
N GLU A 66 -12.10 -13.34 24.54
CA GLU A 66 -12.84 -13.23 25.80
C GLU A 66 -12.04 -12.50 26.90
N VAL A 67 -12.65 -11.49 27.51
CA VAL A 67 -12.20 -10.97 28.80
C VAL A 67 -12.42 -12.05 29.86
N SER A 68 -11.37 -12.79 30.21
CA SER A 68 -11.37 -13.63 31.40
C SER A 68 -11.35 -12.74 32.64
N ASP A 69 -12.52 -12.59 33.25
CA ASP A 69 -12.71 -12.14 34.62
C ASP A 69 -11.98 -13.13 35.55
N HIS A 70 -10.93 -12.67 36.24
CA HIS A 70 -10.32 -13.41 37.35
C HIS A 70 -10.76 -12.73 38.63
N GLY A 71 -11.63 -13.43 39.36
CA GLY A 71 -12.06 -13.08 40.72
C GLY A 71 -10.98 -13.24 41.78
#